data_AF-A0AAE1D114-F1
#
_entry.id   AF-A0AAE1D114-F1
#
_cell.length_a   1.000
_cell.length_b   1.000
_cell.length_c   1.000
_cell.angle_alpha   90.00
_cell.angle_beta   90.00
_cell.angle_gamma   90.00
#
_symmetry.space_group_name_H-M   'P 1'
#
loop_
_entity.id
_entity.type
_entity.pdbx_description
1 polymer ?
#
loop_
_entity_poly.entity_id
_entity_poly.type
_entity_poly.pdbx_seq_one_letter_code
_entity_poly.pdbx_strand_id
1 'polypeptide(L)'
;MESNRKERLVAIAACVNIGSSIIIVLLNKWIYTMYNFPNMTLTCIHFIVTSLGLLICRHMNVFQPKSLPFLSMLPLALSFCGFVVFTNLSLESNTVGTYQIVKTLTTPCIIVIQTYFYGRKFSFNVKLTLIPITIGVFLNSVYDIKFNFIGIAFATTGVIITSLYQVWVGEKQSELQVNSMQLLYYQAPLSAFLLLFIIPFFEPLDAFHGVFFNWPLEALAAVTLSACVAFSVNLSIFWIIGNTSPVTYNMIGHLKFCMTLLGGFLLFHDPIQPLQLLGICSTVAGVVAYTHIKREEIRLKSLPTSLVSVNSSYSKS
;
A
#
# COMPACT_ATOMS: atom_id res chain seq x y z
N MET A 1 -24.98 -7.00 14.43
CA MET A 1 -24.53 -5.60 14.68
C MET A 1 -23.01 -5.43 14.59
N GLU A 2 -22.22 -6.35 15.14
CA GLU A 2 -20.75 -6.25 15.15
C GLU A 2 -20.07 -6.32 13.77
N SER A 3 -20.57 -7.18 12.87
CA SER A 3 -20.11 -7.26 11.47
C SER A 3 -20.26 -5.91 10.74
N ASN A 4 -21.42 -5.26 10.84
CA ASN A 4 -21.67 -3.95 10.22
C ASN A 4 -20.77 -2.85 10.79
N ARG A 5 -20.40 -2.92 12.08
CA ARG A 5 -19.46 -1.97 12.69
C ARG A 5 -18.06 -2.14 12.10
N LYS A 6 -17.58 -3.38 11.97
CA LYS A 6 -16.27 -3.67 11.37
C LYS A 6 -16.20 -3.22 9.91
N GLU A 7 -17.25 -3.49 9.13
CA GLU A 7 -17.35 -3.01 7.74
C GLU A 7 -17.27 -1.48 7.64
N ARG A 8 -18.00 -0.75 8.49
CA ARG A 8 -17.94 0.71 8.53
C ARG A 8 -16.55 1.23 8.89
N LEU A 9 -15.87 0.62 9.86
CA LEU A 9 -14.51 1.01 10.23
C LEU A 9 -13.52 0.77 9.09
N VAL A 10 -13.68 -0.32 8.34
CA VAL A 10 -12.87 -0.59 7.14
C VAL A 10 -13.10 0.45 6.06
N ALA A 11 -14.35 0.82 5.80
CA ALA A 11 -14.66 1.88 4.84
C ALA A 11 -14.05 3.23 5.25
N ILE A 12 -14.18 3.61 6.54
CA ILE A 12 -13.58 4.84 7.07
C ILE A 12 -12.06 4.80 6.93
N ALA A 13 -11.41 3.70 7.31
CA ALA A 13 -9.96 3.55 7.18
C ALA A 13 -9.50 3.60 5.72
N ALA A 14 -10.28 3.03 4.79
CA ALA A 14 -10.02 3.12 3.36
C ALA A 14 -10.13 4.58 2.86
N CYS A 15 -11.15 5.33 3.24
CA CYS A 15 -11.29 6.75 2.90
C CYS A 15 -10.13 7.59 3.46
N VAL A 16 -9.77 7.36 4.73
CA VAL A 16 -8.60 8.03 5.36
C VAL A 16 -7.33 7.67 4.60
N ASN A 17 -7.11 6.39 4.26
CA ASN A 17 -5.94 5.97 3.51
C ASN A 17 -5.89 6.61 2.12
N ILE A 18 -7.01 6.63 1.39
CA ILE A 18 -7.09 7.26 0.06
C ILE A 18 -6.78 8.75 0.15
N GLY A 19 -7.49 9.48 1.02
CA GLY A 19 -7.31 10.93 1.18
C GLY A 19 -5.88 11.30 1.60
N SER A 20 -5.37 10.68 2.67
CA SER A 20 -4.01 10.92 3.14
C SER A 20 -2.95 10.52 2.09
N SER A 21 -3.19 9.47 1.30
CA SER A 21 -2.26 9.07 0.24
C SER A 21 -2.26 10.01 -0.95
N ILE A 22 -3.39 10.65 -1.28
CA ILE A 22 -3.42 11.69 -2.32
C ILE A 22 -2.66 12.92 -1.82
N ILE A 23 -2.92 13.35 -0.57
CA ILE A 23 -2.26 14.49 0.05
C ILE A 23 -0.74 14.29 0.10
N ILE A 24 -0.26 13.13 0.58
CA ILE A 24 1.18 12.87 0.66
C ILE A 24 1.84 12.81 -0.72
N VAL A 25 1.17 12.30 -1.75
CA VAL A 25 1.71 12.28 -3.12
C VAL A 25 1.89 13.71 -3.64
N LEU A 26 0.90 14.58 -3.42
CA LEU A 26 0.97 15.99 -3.82
C LEU A 26 2.06 16.75 -3.04
N LEU A 27 2.13 16.56 -1.71
CA LEU A 27 3.16 17.17 -0.87
C LEU A 27 4.56 16.70 -1.28
N ASN A 28 4.76 15.40 -1.48
CA ASN A 28 6.05 14.87 -1.92
C ASN A 28 6.44 15.43 -3.28
N LYS A 29 5.51 15.47 -4.25
CA LYS A 29 5.76 16.07 -5.56
C LYS A 29 6.19 17.53 -5.41
N TRP A 30 5.48 18.31 -4.60
CA TRP A 30 5.81 19.71 -4.35
C TRP A 30 7.19 19.88 -3.71
N ILE A 31 7.51 19.07 -2.69
CA ILE A 31 8.81 19.03 -2.02
C ILE A 31 9.93 18.72 -3.03
N TYR A 32 9.73 17.76 -3.93
CA TYR A 32 10.70 17.40 -4.96
C TYR A 32 10.87 18.49 -6.00
N THR A 33 9.78 19.08 -6.51
CA THR A 33 9.87 20.07 -7.59
C THR A 33 10.41 21.42 -7.11
N MET A 34 10.09 21.84 -5.88
CA MET A 34 10.50 23.15 -5.37
C MET A 34 11.85 23.13 -4.67
N TYR A 35 12.15 22.04 -3.95
CA TYR A 35 13.34 21.98 -3.10
C TYR A 35 14.32 20.89 -3.54
N ASN A 36 13.96 19.98 -4.47
CA ASN A 36 14.78 18.82 -4.84
C ASN A 36 15.19 17.97 -3.62
N PHE A 37 14.30 17.88 -2.62
CA PHE A 37 14.60 17.14 -1.40
C PHE A 37 14.74 15.63 -1.69
N PRO A 38 15.74 14.95 -1.11
CA PRO A 38 16.01 13.54 -1.35
C PRO A 38 14.84 12.62 -0.91
N ASN A 39 14.45 11.67 -1.77
CA ASN A 39 13.26 10.82 -1.61
C ASN A 39 13.41 9.73 -0.52
N MET A 40 14.55 9.04 -0.44
CA MET A 40 14.83 8.05 0.59
C MET A 40 15.00 8.72 1.95
N THR A 41 15.66 9.88 2.01
CA THR A 41 15.74 10.71 3.21
C THR A 41 14.36 11.16 3.67
N LEU A 42 13.50 11.62 2.75
CA LEU A 42 12.11 11.98 3.07
C LEU A 42 11.35 10.80 3.66
N THR A 43 11.51 9.62 3.05
CA THR A 43 10.91 8.37 3.54
C THR A 43 11.44 8.00 4.93
N CYS A 44 12.74 8.17 5.20
CA CYS A 44 13.31 7.96 6.53
C CYS A 44 12.67 8.91 7.56
N ILE A 45 12.53 10.20 7.23
CA ILE A 45 11.86 11.19 8.09
C ILE A 45 10.40 10.80 8.35
N HIS A 46 9.66 10.33 7.34
CA HIS A 46 8.30 9.84 7.52
C HIS A 46 8.21 8.73 8.58
N PHE A 47 9.17 7.79 8.59
CA PHE A 47 9.20 6.70 9.57
C PHE A 47 9.70 7.13 10.95
N ILE A 48 10.61 8.10 11.03
CA ILE A 48 10.98 8.74 12.31
C ILE A 48 9.75 9.42 12.92
N VAL A 49 9.04 10.26 12.16
CA VAL A 49 7.83 10.95 12.63
C VAL A 49 6.71 9.96 12.95
N THR A 50 6.59 8.87 12.17
CA THR A 50 5.63 7.79 12.49
C THR A 50 5.96 7.15 13.84
N SER A 51 7.24 6.92 14.13
CA SER A 51 7.70 6.38 15.42
C SER A 51 7.41 7.34 16.57
N LEU A 52 7.67 8.63 16.39
CA LEU A 52 7.35 9.68 17.36
C LEU A 52 5.84 9.79 17.60
N GLY A 53 5.03 9.75 16.53
CA GLY A 53 3.56 9.74 16.63
C GLY A 53 3.05 8.55 17.44
N LEU A 54 3.61 7.34 17.25
CA LEU A 54 3.26 6.17 18.04
C LEU A 54 3.73 6.24 19.50
N LEU A 55 4.86 6.89 19.78
CA LEU A 55 5.28 7.17 21.15
C LEU A 55 4.29 8.09 21.87
N ILE A 56 3.78 9.12 21.19
CA ILE A 56 2.73 10.00 21.70
C ILE A 56 1.44 9.19 21.94
N CYS A 57 1.00 8.38 20.98
CA CYS A 57 -0.17 7.52 21.14
C CYS A 57 -0.04 6.54 22.31
N ARG A 58 1.17 5.98 22.54
CA ARG A 58 1.48 5.16 23.71
C ARG A 58 1.34 5.96 25.01
N HIS A 59 1.92 7.16 25.06
CA HIS A 59 1.86 8.02 26.25
C HIS A 59 0.41 8.43 26.58
N MET A 60 -0.41 8.65 25.56
CA MET A 60 -1.85 8.90 25.68
C MET A 60 -2.70 7.63 25.95
N ASN A 61 -2.09 6.47 26.15
CA ASN A 61 -2.76 5.18 26.38
C ASN A 61 -3.73 4.75 25.27
N VAL A 62 -3.49 5.16 24.01
CA VAL A 62 -4.27 4.72 22.84
C VAL A 62 -4.06 3.23 22.56
N PHE A 63 -2.86 2.71 22.84
CA PHE A 63 -2.54 1.29 22.81
C PHE A 63 -1.46 0.97 23.84
N GLN A 64 -1.35 -0.32 24.22
CA GLN A 64 -0.30 -0.81 25.11
C GLN A 64 0.70 -1.65 24.30
N PRO A 65 2.01 -1.31 24.26
CA PRO A 65 2.99 -2.11 23.53
C PRO A 65 3.09 -3.53 24.09
N LYS A 66 3.08 -4.53 23.21
CA LYS A 66 3.40 -5.92 23.54
C LYS A 66 4.88 -6.14 23.28
N SER A 67 5.60 -6.79 24.19
CA SER A 67 7.00 -7.13 23.97
C SER A 67 7.11 -8.08 22.79
N LEU A 68 7.88 -7.68 21.76
CA LEU A 68 8.15 -8.47 20.57
C LEU A 68 9.65 -8.74 20.44
N PRO A 69 10.05 -9.97 20.05
CA PRO A 69 11.44 -10.29 19.78
C PRO A 69 11.93 -9.50 18.56
N PHE A 70 13.03 -8.77 18.73
CA PHE A 70 13.62 -7.90 17.70
C PHE A 70 13.88 -8.64 16.38
N LEU A 71 14.48 -9.84 16.46
CA LEU A 71 14.81 -10.67 15.30
C LEU A 71 13.59 -11.05 14.46
N SER A 72 12.41 -11.18 15.06
CA SER A 72 11.18 -11.48 14.32
C SER A 72 10.67 -10.29 13.51
N MET A 73 11.12 -9.07 13.83
CA MET A 73 10.74 -7.83 13.14
C MET A 73 11.72 -7.42 12.05
N LEU A 74 12.94 -7.94 12.09
CA LEU A 74 13.97 -7.63 11.11
C LEU A 74 13.57 -7.97 9.66
N PRO A 75 12.99 -9.15 9.34
CA PRO A 75 12.54 -9.44 7.98
C PRO A 75 11.48 -8.48 7.46
N LEU A 76 10.57 -8.04 8.35
CA LEU A 76 9.52 -7.09 7.99
C LEU A 76 10.09 -5.71 7.67
N ALA A 77 11.05 -5.23 8.48
CA ALA A 77 11.70 -3.94 8.24
C ALA A 77 12.65 -3.98 7.02
N LEU A 78 13.37 -5.09 6.81
CA LEU A 78 14.23 -5.29 5.62
C LEU A 78 13.40 -5.34 4.33
N SER A 79 12.28 -6.07 4.32
CA SER A 79 11.39 -6.09 3.15
C SER A 79 10.76 -4.74 2.89
N PHE A 80 10.44 -3.95 3.93
CA PHE A 80 10.02 -2.56 3.74
C PHE A 80 11.13 -1.72 3.07
N CYS A 81 12.37 -1.78 3.55
CA CYS A 81 13.48 -1.01 2.97
C CYS A 81 13.75 -1.43 1.52
N GLY A 82 13.76 -2.74 1.24
CA GLY A 82 13.88 -3.27 -0.12
C GLY A 82 12.74 -2.79 -1.01
N PHE A 83 11.50 -2.79 -0.51
CA PHE A 83 10.35 -2.26 -1.23
C PHE A 83 10.58 -0.80 -1.64
N VAL A 84 11.03 0.05 -0.70
CA VAL A 84 11.32 1.47 -0.97
C VAL A 84 12.38 1.61 -2.05
N VAL A 85 13.52 0.92 -1.91
CA VAL A 85 14.64 1.00 -2.87
C VAL A 85 14.23 0.56 -4.26
N PHE A 86 13.70 -0.65 -4.41
CA PHE A 86 13.36 -1.20 -5.73
C PHE A 86 12.18 -0.48 -6.40
N THR A 87 11.23 0.03 -5.61
CA THR A 87 10.13 0.85 -6.15
C THR A 87 10.63 2.18 -6.68
N ASN A 88 11.54 2.84 -5.96
CA ASN A 88 12.12 4.11 -6.39
C ASN A 88 13.00 3.91 -7.63
N LEU A 89 13.88 2.90 -7.64
CA LEU A 89 14.68 2.55 -8.82
C LEU A 89 13.82 2.22 -10.04
N SER A 90 12.69 1.55 -9.83
CA SER A 90 11.71 1.30 -10.90
C SER A 90 11.07 2.59 -11.41
N LEU A 91 10.72 3.54 -10.55
CA LEU A 91 10.12 4.81 -10.96
C LEU A 91 11.14 5.73 -11.67
N GLU A 92 12.40 5.62 -11.30
CA GLU A 92 13.49 6.32 -11.99
C GLU A 92 13.77 5.71 -13.38
N SER A 93 13.71 4.39 -13.48
CA SER A 93 14.07 3.66 -14.71
C SER A 93 12.91 3.42 -15.67
N ASN A 94 11.65 3.55 -15.22
CA ASN A 94 10.45 3.32 -16.03
C ASN A 94 9.53 4.54 -16.03
N THR A 95 8.68 4.61 -17.05
CA THR A 95 7.51 5.50 -17.02
C THR A 95 6.51 5.08 -15.94
N VAL A 96 5.64 6.02 -15.55
CA VAL A 96 4.60 5.78 -14.56
C VAL A 96 3.66 4.68 -15.05
N GLY A 97 3.29 4.69 -16.33
CA GLY A 97 2.45 3.66 -16.94
C GLY A 97 3.04 2.25 -16.84
N THR A 98 4.31 2.07 -17.21
CA THR A 98 5.01 0.77 -17.07
C THR A 98 5.06 0.33 -15.60
N TYR A 99 5.36 1.25 -14.68
CA TYR A 99 5.36 0.97 -13.24
C TYR A 99 3.98 0.47 -12.76
N GLN A 100 2.88 1.11 -13.16
CA GLN A 100 1.53 0.72 -12.71
C GLN A 100 1.11 -0.66 -13.22
N ILE A 101 1.46 -1.00 -14.46
CA ILE A 101 1.15 -2.32 -15.03
C ILE A 101 1.88 -3.41 -14.25
N VAL A 102 3.20 -3.26 -14.05
CA VAL A 102 3.98 -4.25 -13.30
C VAL A 102 3.49 -4.32 -11.85
N LYS A 103 3.20 -3.19 -11.21
CA LYS A 103 2.65 -3.13 -9.86
C LYS A 103 1.32 -3.87 -9.72
N THR A 104 0.51 -3.98 -10.77
CA THR A 104 -0.74 -4.75 -10.73
C THR A 104 -0.50 -6.25 -10.47
N LEU A 105 0.70 -6.75 -10.77
CA LEU A 105 1.14 -8.11 -10.43
C LEU A 105 1.37 -8.33 -8.92
N THR A 106 1.36 -7.27 -8.10
CA THR A 106 1.46 -7.38 -6.64
C THR A 106 0.34 -8.26 -6.07
N THR A 107 -0.89 -8.08 -6.54
CA THR A 107 -2.06 -8.85 -6.08
C THR A 107 -1.96 -10.35 -6.40
N PRO A 108 -1.74 -10.79 -7.65
CA PRO A 108 -1.55 -12.21 -7.93
C PRO A 108 -0.33 -12.79 -7.22
N CYS A 109 0.76 -12.04 -7.06
CA CYS A 109 1.91 -12.47 -6.28
C CYS A 109 1.56 -12.69 -4.80
N ILE A 110 0.77 -11.81 -4.18
CA ILE A 110 0.24 -12.00 -2.81
C ILE A 110 -0.60 -13.28 -2.73
N ILE A 111 -1.50 -13.52 -3.68
CA ILE A 111 -2.34 -14.72 -3.71
C ILE A 111 -1.46 -15.98 -3.78
N VAL A 112 -0.44 -15.98 -4.63
CA VAL A 112 0.52 -17.09 -4.74
C VAL A 112 1.25 -17.31 -3.42
N ILE A 113 1.84 -16.26 -2.84
CA ILE A 113 2.57 -16.36 -1.57
C ILE A 113 1.66 -16.90 -0.47
N GLN A 114 0.46 -16.33 -0.29
CA GLN A 114 -0.47 -16.75 0.75
C GLN A 114 -1.01 -18.17 0.53
N THR A 115 -1.16 -18.61 -0.72
CA THR A 115 -1.64 -19.97 -1.04
C THR A 115 -0.58 -21.02 -0.71
N TYR A 116 0.66 -20.82 -1.19
CA TYR A 116 1.70 -21.84 -1.08
C TYR A 116 2.44 -21.83 0.27
N PHE A 117 2.68 -20.66 0.86
CA PHE A 117 3.46 -20.55 2.10
C PHE A 117 2.60 -20.46 3.36
N TYR A 118 1.34 -20.00 3.24
CA TYR A 118 0.43 -19.81 4.39
C TYR A 118 -0.87 -20.62 4.29
N GLY A 119 -1.01 -21.48 3.27
CA GLY A 119 -2.17 -22.37 3.11
C GLY A 119 -3.53 -21.65 2.92
N ARG A 120 -3.53 -20.36 2.57
CA ARG A 120 -4.76 -19.59 2.36
C ARG A 120 -5.44 -20.01 1.06
N LYS A 121 -6.74 -20.31 1.10
CA LYS A 121 -7.53 -20.65 -0.09
C LYS A 121 -8.26 -19.41 -0.61
N PHE A 122 -8.09 -19.14 -1.91
CA PHE A 122 -8.83 -18.12 -2.66
C PHE A 122 -9.76 -18.78 -3.66
N SER A 123 -11.03 -18.38 -3.69
CA SER A 123 -11.99 -18.92 -4.64
C SER A 123 -11.60 -18.54 -6.08
N PHE A 124 -12.11 -19.33 -7.02
CA PHE A 124 -11.99 -19.01 -8.44
C PHE A 124 -12.63 -17.65 -8.77
N ASN A 125 -13.78 -17.35 -8.15
CA ASN A 125 -14.48 -16.08 -8.33
C ASN A 125 -13.62 -14.88 -7.92
N VAL A 126 -12.92 -14.96 -6.79
CA VAL A 126 -11.97 -13.90 -6.37
C VAL A 126 -10.84 -13.74 -7.40
N LYS A 127 -10.28 -14.82 -7.93
CA LYS A 127 -9.23 -14.76 -8.95
C LYS A 127 -9.72 -14.12 -10.25
N LEU A 128 -10.96 -14.42 -10.67
CA LEU A 128 -11.56 -13.83 -11.87
C LEU A 128 -11.69 -12.30 -11.78
N THR A 129 -11.89 -11.74 -10.59
CA THR A 129 -11.96 -10.28 -10.42
C THR A 129 -10.67 -9.54 -10.77
N LEU A 130 -9.53 -10.24 -10.79
CA LEU A 130 -8.25 -9.65 -11.18
C LEU A 130 -8.16 -9.36 -12.68
N ILE A 131 -8.96 -10.04 -13.51
CA ILE A 131 -8.97 -9.86 -14.97
C ILE A 131 -9.42 -8.43 -15.34
N PRO A 132 -10.64 -7.97 -14.96
CA PRO A 132 -11.06 -6.60 -15.27
C PRO A 132 -10.17 -5.53 -14.61
N ILE A 133 -9.61 -5.81 -13.43
CA ILE A 133 -8.65 -4.88 -12.78
C ILE A 133 -7.39 -4.73 -13.63
N THR A 134 -6.80 -5.84 -14.08
CA THR A 134 -5.56 -5.82 -14.86
C THR A 134 -5.78 -5.18 -16.23
N ILE A 135 -6.88 -5.50 -16.90
CA ILE A 135 -7.29 -4.86 -18.15
C ILE A 135 -7.49 -3.35 -17.92
N GLY A 136 -8.17 -2.97 -16.84
CA GLY A 136 -8.41 -1.57 -16.52
C GLY A 136 -7.13 -0.76 -16.29
N VAL A 137 -6.19 -1.29 -15.51
CA VAL A 137 -4.89 -0.63 -15.30
C VAL A 137 -4.07 -0.56 -16.57
N PHE A 138 -4.10 -1.59 -17.42
CA PHE A 138 -3.46 -1.56 -18.73
C PHE A 138 -4.03 -0.44 -19.61
N LEU A 139 -5.35 -0.35 -19.74
CA LEU A 139 -6.02 0.70 -20.53
C LEU A 139 -5.72 2.11 -20.00
N ASN A 140 -5.63 2.29 -18.69
CA ASN A 140 -5.25 3.56 -18.07
C ASN A 140 -3.81 3.98 -18.41
N SER A 141 -2.94 3.01 -18.63
CA SER A 141 -1.48 3.20 -18.71
C SER A 141 -0.95 3.09 -20.15
N VAL A 142 -1.77 2.69 -21.12
CA VAL A 142 -1.35 2.30 -22.47
C VAL A 142 -0.56 3.38 -23.23
N TYR A 143 -0.87 4.65 -22.99
CA TYR A 143 -0.21 5.79 -23.63
C TYR A 143 1.14 6.17 -22.99
N ASP A 144 1.45 5.63 -21.81
CA ASP A 144 2.66 5.93 -21.04
C ASP A 144 3.49 4.67 -20.78
N ILE A 145 3.46 3.68 -21.69
CA ILE A 145 4.28 2.48 -21.58
C ILE A 145 5.59 2.70 -22.35
N LYS A 146 6.71 2.55 -21.64
CA LYS A 146 8.03 2.37 -22.25
C LYS A 146 8.71 1.18 -21.60
N PHE A 147 9.26 0.29 -22.43
CA PHE A 147 9.95 -0.90 -21.95
C PHE A 147 11.44 -0.60 -21.79
N ASN A 148 11.95 -0.83 -20.58
CA ASN A 148 13.37 -0.78 -20.23
C ASN A 148 13.71 -2.08 -19.49
N PHE A 149 14.67 -2.86 -19.99
CA PHE A 149 15.01 -4.15 -19.36
C PHE A 149 15.45 -4.00 -17.90
N ILE A 150 16.32 -3.02 -17.61
CA ILE A 150 16.80 -2.74 -16.25
C ILE A 150 15.63 -2.28 -15.37
N GLY A 151 14.82 -1.36 -15.89
CA GLY A 151 13.63 -0.90 -15.20
C GLY A 151 12.63 -2.02 -14.89
N ILE A 152 12.41 -2.95 -15.82
CA ILE A 152 11.54 -4.12 -15.61
C ILE A 152 12.13 -5.03 -14.53
N ALA A 153 13.45 -5.27 -14.52
CA ALA A 153 14.09 -6.07 -13.48
C ALA A 153 13.90 -5.46 -12.08
N PHE A 154 14.06 -4.13 -11.94
CA PHE A 154 13.75 -3.42 -10.71
C PHE A 154 12.27 -3.49 -10.34
N ALA A 155 11.37 -3.30 -11.31
CA ALA A 155 9.93 -3.35 -11.09
C ALA A 155 9.47 -4.74 -10.62
N THR A 156 9.93 -5.81 -11.27
CA THR A 156 9.61 -7.20 -10.89
C THR A 156 10.14 -7.55 -9.50
N THR A 157 11.38 -7.16 -9.20
CA THR A 157 11.96 -7.35 -7.86
C THR A 157 11.17 -6.57 -6.80
N GLY A 158 10.82 -5.32 -7.12
CA GLY A 158 9.96 -4.47 -6.30
C GLY A 158 8.60 -5.10 -6.03
N VAL A 159 7.95 -5.70 -7.03
CA VAL A 159 6.68 -6.42 -6.86
C VAL A 159 6.81 -7.58 -5.88
N ILE A 160 7.82 -8.43 -6.04
CA ILE A 160 8.04 -9.60 -5.16
C ILE A 160 8.23 -9.13 -3.72
N ILE A 161 9.10 -8.13 -3.50
CA ILE A 161 9.37 -7.61 -2.16
C ILE A 161 8.14 -6.91 -1.58
N THR A 162 7.40 -6.14 -2.38
CA THR A 162 6.15 -5.49 -1.94
C THR A 162 5.11 -6.52 -1.51
N SER A 163 4.94 -7.59 -2.28
CA SER A 163 4.02 -8.66 -1.97
C SER A 163 4.42 -9.39 -0.68
N LEU A 164 5.70 -9.72 -0.51
CA LEU A 164 6.22 -10.31 0.74
C LEU A 164 5.99 -9.39 1.93
N TYR A 165 6.34 -8.11 1.82
CA TYR A 165 6.14 -7.11 2.85
C TYR A 165 4.66 -7.05 3.28
N GLN A 166 3.74 -6.89 2.33
CA GLN A 166 2.32 -6.78 2.65
C GLN A 166 1.74 -8.07 3.26
N VAL A 167 2.19 -9.24 2.80
CA VAL A 167 1.82 -10.52 3.43
C VAL A 167 2.33 -10.56 4.87
N TRP A 168 3.60 -10.22 5.12
CA TRP A 168 4.16 -10.19 6.47
C TRP A 168 3.49 -9.16 7.38
N VAL A 169 3.07 -7.99 6.88
CA VAL A 169 2.29 -7.02 7.67
C VAL A 169 1.01 -7.68 8.21
N GLY A 170 0.33 -8.50 7.41
CA GLY A 170 -0.89 -9.20 7.85
C GLY A 170 -0.60 -10.41 8.73
N GLU A 171 0.27 -11.31 8.26
CA GLU A 171 0.54 -12.57 8.95
C GLU A 171 1.27 -12.33 10.28
N LYS A 172 2.17 -11.34 10.42
CA LYS A 172 2.80 -11.02 11.71
C LYS A 172 1.85 -10.44 12.75
N GLN A 173 0.81 -9.70 12.35
CA GLN A 173 -0.24 -9.26 13.29
C GLN A 173 -0.97 -10.47 13.89
N SER A 174 -1.27 -11.47 13.06
CA SER A 174 -1.92 -12.72 13.48
C SER A 174 -0.97 -13.64 14.27
N GLU A 175 0.26 -13.84 13.80
CA GLU A 175 1.26 -14.72 14.41
C GLU A 175 1.67 -14.23 15.80
N LEU A 176 1.95 -12.93 15.94
CA LEU A 176 2.40 -12.33 17.18
C LEU A 176 1.24 -11.91 18.10
N GLN A 177 -0.01 -12.05 17.62
CA GLN A 177 -1.22 -11.63 18.34
C GLN A 177 -1.10 -10.17 18.80
N VAL A 178 -0.86 -9.28 17.84
CA VAL A 178 -0.69 -7.84 18.02
C VAL A 178 -1.59 -7.06 17.07
N ASN A 179 -1.98 -5.86 17.49
CA ASN A 179 -2.68 -4.92 16.64
C ASN A 179 -1.72 -4.13 15.73
N SER A 180 -2.32 -3.35 14.85
CA SER A 180 -1.63 -2.58 13.82
C SER A 180 -0.67 -1.53 14.37
N MET A 181 -1.04 -0.84 15.45
CA MET A 181 -0.18 0.16 16.11
C MET A 181 1.01 -0.51 16.79
N GLN A 182 0.79 -1.63 17.48
CA GLN A 182 1.83 -2.41 18.15
C GLN A 182 2.87 -2.93 17.15
N LEU A 183 2.44 -3.47 16.01
CA LEU A 183 3.39 -3.95 14.99
C LEU A 183 4.18 -2.78 14.36
N LEU A 184 3.47 -1.71 13.99
CA LEU A 184 4.10 -0.52 13.39
C LEU A 184 5.07 0.16 14.37
N TYR A 185 4.80 0.11 15.67
CA TYR A 185 5.66 0.67 16.73
C TYR A 185 7.08 0.08 16.73
N TYR A 186 7.23 -1.19 16.36
CA TYR A 186 8.54 -1.83 16.22
C TYR A 186 9.11 -1.72 14.81
N GLN A 187 8.27 -1.85 13.78
CA GLN A 187 8.72 -1.81 12.39
C GLN A 187 9.20 -0.42 11.97
N ALA A 188 8.53 0.64 12.40
CA ALA A 188 8.84 2.00 11.96
C ALA A 188 10.25 2.50 12.36
N PRO A 189 10.67 2.44 13.63
CA PRO A 189 12.00 2.90 14.02
C PRO A 189 13.10 2.01 13.44
N LEU A 190 12.85 0.69 13.32
CA LEU A 190 13.80 -0.23 12.70
C LEU A 190 13.99 0.05 11.21
N SER A 191 12.91 0.38 10.50
CA SER A 191 12.97 0.74 9.08
C SER A 191 13.69 2.06 8.86
N ALA A 192 13.44 3.07 9.69
CA ALA A 192 14.21 4.31 9.65
C ALA A 192 15.70 4.05 9.89
N PHE A 193 16.05 3.26 10.91
CA PHE A 193 17.43 2.89 11.20
C PHE A 193 18.11 2.18 10.03
N LEU A 194 17.45 1.20 9.41
CA LEU A 194 18.00 0.49 8.25
C LEU A 194 18.16 1.41 7.04
N LEU A 195 17.21 2.32 6.80
CA LEU A 195 17.29 3.30 5.72
C LEU A 195 18.50 4.24 5.90
N LEU A 196 18.89 4.61 7.12
CA LEU A 196 20.08 5.44 7.35
C LEU A 196 21.36 4.81 6.78
N PHE A 197 21.47 3.48 6.75
CA PHE A 197 22.62 2.80 6.13
C PHE A 197 22.50 2.73 4.61
N ILE A 198 21.28 2.77 4.07
CA ILE A 198 21.02 2.67 2.63
C ILE A 198 21.16 4.03 1.93
N ILE A 199 20.71 5.11 2.58
CA ILE A 199 20.71 6.48 2.04
C ILE A 199 22.06 6.89 1.40
N PRO A 200 23.24 6.69 2.05
CA PRO A 200 24.53 7.08 1.47
C PRO A 200 24.86 6.45 0.11
N PHE A 201 24.24 5.32 -0.24
CA PHE A 201 24.48 4.64 -1.51
C PHE A 201 23.63 5.18 -2.66
N PHE A 202 22.55 5.90 -2.36
CA PHE A 202 21.58 6.37 -3.36
C PHE A 202 21.42 7.89 -3.37
N GLU A 203 21.80 8.58 -2.29
CA GLU A 203 21.63 10.02 -2.14
C GLU A 203 22.93 10.67 -1.65
N PRO A 204 23.27 11.86 -2.18
CA PRO A 204 24.45 12.58 -1.73
C PRO A 204 24.31 13.02 -0.26
N LEU A 205 25.38 12.93 0.52
CA LEU A 205 25.37 13.36 1.92
C LEU A 205 25.63 14.86 2.05
N ASP A 206 26.76 15.32 1.50
CA ASP A 206 27.27 16.70 1.68
C ASP A 206 27.24 17.54 0.38
N ALA A 207 26.67 17.02 -0.70
CA ALA A 207 26.53 17.77 -1.95
C ALA A 207 25.31 18.69 -1.93
N PHE A 208 25.16 19.51 -2.97
CA PHE A 208 23.96 20.31 -3.21
C PHE A 208 22.71 19.39 -3.19
N HIS A 209 21.70 19.74 -2.39
CA HIS A 209 20.52 18.91 -2.07
C HIS A 209 20.80 17.59 -1.34
N GLY A 210 21.96 17.45 -0.69
CA GLY A 210 22.28 16.30 0.14
C GLY A 210 21.56 16.28 1.48
N VAL A 211 21.69 15.17 2.20
CA VAL A 211 21.08 14.94 3.51
C VAL A 211 21.41 16.06 4.51
N PHE A 212 22.67 16.50 4.54
CA PHE A 212 23.17 17.52 5.46
C PHE A 212 23.15 18.94 4.86
N PHE A 213 22.43 19.13 3.75
CA PHE A 213 22.26 20.44 3.15
C PHE A 213 21.52 21.40 4.10
N ASN A 214 21.83 22.70 3.99
CA ASN A 214 21.19 23.72 4.81
C ASN A 214 19.80 24.06 4.24
N TRP A 215 18.81 23.24 4.59
CA TRP A 215 17.45 23.33 4.07
C TRP A 215 16.73 24.59 4.60
N PRO A 216 16.06 25.36 3.74
CA PRO A 216 15.28 26.52 4.18
C PRO A 216 14.11 26.07 5.05
N LEU A 217 13.66 26.96 5.95
CA LEU A 217 12.61 26.64 6.93
C LEU A 217 11.31 26.19 6.26
N GLU A 218 10.99 26.75 5.10
CA GLU A 218 9.81 26.41 4.30
C GLU A 218 9.88 24.96 3.79
N ALA A 219 11.08 24.48 3.39
CA ALA A 219 11.28 23.10 2.99
C ALA A 219 11.10 22.16 4.19
N LEU A 220 11.70 22.48 5.34
CA LEU A 220 11.56 21.69 6.56
C LEU A 220 10.12 21.65 7.07
N ALA A 221 9.38 22.76 6.96
CA ALA A 221 7.96 22.82 7.29
C ALA A 221 7.12 21.93 6.36
N ALA A 222 7.38 21.96 5.04
CA ALA A 222 6.71 21.10 4.08
C ALA A 222 7.02 19.61 4.32
N VAL A 223 8.28 19.26 4.59
CA VAL A 223 8.73 17.91 4.95
C VAL A 223 8.03 17.44 6.22
N THR A 224 7.97 18.29 7.26
CA THR A 224 7.29 17.96 8.53
C THR A 224 5.79 17.72 8.32
N LEU A 225 5.13 18.56 7.51
CA LEU A 225 3.72 18.39 7.17
C LEU A 225 3.50 17.05 6.43
N SER A 226 4.34 16.73 5.44
CA SER A 226 4.27 15.46 4.72
C SER A 226 4.47 14.27 5.66
N ALA A 227 5.41 14.38 6.61
CA ALA A 227 5.68 13.35 7.60
C ALA A 227 4.51 13.11 8.57
N CYS A 228 3.78 14.15 8.96
CA CYS A 228 2.54 14.03 9.74
C CYS A 228 1.45 13.29 8.95
N VAL A 229 1.32 13.57 7.65
CA VAL A 229 0.39 12.83 6.78
C VAL A 229 0.84 11.38 6.61
N ALA A 230 2.16 11.14 6.52
CA ALA A 230 2.74 9.81 6.41
C ALA A 230 2.42 8.91 7.59
N PHE A 231 2.38 9.44 8.82
CA PHE A 231 1.90 8.70 9.99
C PHE A 231 0.48 8.14 9.77
N SER A 232 -0.44 8.96 9.23
CA SER A 232 -1.81 8.54 8.93
C SER A 232 -1.86 7.49 7.82
N VAL A 233 -1.03 7.63 6.77
CA VAL A 233 -0.90 6.64 5.70
C VAL A 233 -0.40 5.32 6.26
N ASN A 234 0.73 5.32 6.98
CA ASN A 234 1.34 4.10 7.52
C ASN A 234 0.41 3.38 8.48
N LEU A 235 -0.23 4.11 9.40
CA LEU A 235 -1.18 3.55 10.35
C LEU A 235 -2.38 2.92 9.64
N SER A 236 -2.97 3.61 8.66
CA SER A 236 -4.12 3.09 7.92
C SER A 236 -3.77 1.87 7.05
N ILE A 237 -2.56 1.78 6.50
CA ILE A 237 -2.08 0.58 5.78
C ILE A 237 -2.11 -0.63 6.72
N PHE A 238 -1.44 -0.54 7.87
CA PHE A 238 -1.35 -1.64 8.83
C PHE A 238 -2.73 -2.03 9.35
N TRP A 239 -3.58 -1.03 9.61
CA TRP A 239 -4.93 -1.24 10.08
C TRP A 239 -5.81 -1.95 9.06
N ILE A 240 -5.79 -1.52 7.80
CA ILE A 240 -6.56 -2.17 6.73
C ILE A 240 -6.09 -3.62 6.55
N ILE A 241 -4.78 -3.85 6.42
CA ILE A 241 -4.23 -5.19 6.20
C ILE A 241 -4.55 -6.11 7.38
N GLY A 242 -4.37 -5.63 8.62
CA GLY A 242 -4.63 -6.41 9.84
C GLY A 242 -6.10 -6.73 10.07
N ASN A 243 -7.02 -5.86 9.65
CA ASN A 243 -8.47 -6.08 9.83
C ASN A 243 -9.12 -6.79 8.64
N THR A 244 -8.47 -6.80 7.47
CA THR A 244 -8.98 -7.39 6.23
C THR A 244 -7.99 -8.40 5.64
N SER A 245 -7.22 -8.02 4.62
CA SER A 245 -6.17 -8.81 4.00
C SER A 245 -5.24 -7.92 3.15
N PRO A 246 -4.02 -8.37 2.84
CA PRO A 246 -3.14 -7.67 1.89
C PRO A 246 -3.76 -7.56 0.49
N VAL A 247 -4.56 -8.54 0.06
CA VAL A 247 -5.29 -8.49 -1.22
C VAL A 247 -6.30 -7.34 -1.21
N THR A 248 -7.08 -7.20 -0.13
CA THR A 248 -8.06 -6.10 0.02
C THR A 248 -7.38 -4.72 0.01
N TYR A 249 -6.20 -4.60 0.62
CA TYR A 249 -5.42 -3.37 0.57
C TYR A 249 -4.99 -3.00 -0.87
N ASN A 250 -4.61 -3.99 -1.71
CA ASN A 250 -4.30 -3.71 -3.12
C ASN A 250 -5.53 -3.24 -3.90
N MET A 251 -6.72 -3.78 -3.60
CA MET A 251 -7.96 -3.30 -4.24
C MET A 251 -8.22 -1.82 -3.95
N ILE A 252 -8.00 -1.39 -2.70
CA ILE A 252 -8.05 0.04 -2.31
C ILE A 252 -6.97 0.83 -3.05
N GLY A 253 -5.78 0.26 -3.26
CA GLY A 253 -4.72 0.84 -4.08
C GLY A 253 -5.14 1.10 -5.53
N HIS A 254 -5.85 0.17 -6.15
CA HIS A 254 -6.38 0.36 -7.51
C HIS A 254 -7.46 1.44 -7.58
N LEU A 255 -8.35 1.51 -6.57
CA LEU A 255 -9.32 2.61 -6.46
C LEU A 255 -8.63 3.97 -6.31
N LYS A 256 -7.59 4.04 -5.47
CA LYS A 256 -6.79 5.25 -5.27
C LYS A 256 -6.15 5.73 -6.57
N PHE A 257 -5.63 4.81 -7.38
CA PHE A 257 -5.09 5.14 -8.70
C PHE A 257 -6.15 5.77 -9.61
N CYS A 258 -7.34 5.16 -9.72
CA CYS A 258 -8.45 5.72 -10.49
C CYS A 258 -8.88 7.10 -9.98
N MET A 259 -8.99 7.28 -8.66
CA MET A 259 -9.34 8.58 -8.07
C MET A 259 -8.29 9.65 -8.33
N THR A 260 -7.01 9.27 -8.35
CA THR A 260 -5.91 10.20 -8.67
C THR A 260 -5.99 10.68 -10.11
N LEU A 261 -6.28 9.79 -11.06
CA LEU A 261 -6.49 10.16 -12.47
C LEU A 261 -7.69 11.09 -12.66
N LEU A 262 -8.83 10.77 -12.01
CA LEU A 262 -10.02 11.62 -12.04
C LEU A 262 -9.76 12.99 -11.38
N GLY A 263 -9.02 13.02 -10.28
CA GLY A 263 -8.60 14.26 -9.62
C GLY A 263 -7.69 15.11 -10.52
N GLY A 264 -6.78 14.48 -11.26
CA GLY A 264 -5.97 15.10 -12.32
C GLY A 264 -6.81 15.90 -13.30
N PHE A 265 -7.81 15.23 -13.87
CA PHE A 265 -8.77 15.84 -14.82
C PHE A 265 -9.61 16.95 -14.20
N LEU A 266 -10.21 16.72 -13.03
CA LEU A 266 -11.14 17.68 -12.42
C LEU A 266 -10.45 18.93 -11.87
N LEU A 267 -9.24 18.79 -11.32
CA LEU A 267 -8.53 19.89 -10.65
C LEU A 267 -7.52 20.59 -11.57
N PHE A 268 -6.80 19.82 -12.38
CA PHE A 268 -5.70 20.34 -13.21
C PHE A 268 -6.06 20.40 -14.70
N HIS A 269 -7.27 19.97 -15.08
CA HIS A 269 -7.75 19.95 -16.47
C HIS A 269 -6.87 19.09 -17.39
N ASP A 270 -6.21 18.06 -16.83
CA ASP A 270 -5.41 17.09 -17.57
C ASP A 270 -6.32 16.29 -18.52
N PRO A 271 -6.04 16.20 -19.83
CA PRO A 271 -6.92 15.52 -20.77
C PRO A 271 -6.98 14.01 -20.52
N ILE A 272 -8.17 13.48 -20.21
CA ILE A 272 -8.42 12.04 -20.12
C ILE A 272 -8.77 11.48 -21.49
N GLN A 273 -8.02 10.48 -21.94
CA GLN A 273 -8.30 9.75 -23.16
C GLN A 273 -9.49 8.78 -22.98
N PRO A 274 -10.31 8.52 -24.01
CA PRO A 274 -11.45 7.60 -23.91
C PRO A 274 -11.09 6.20 -23.38
N LEU A 275 -9.91 5.67 -23.75
CA LEU A 275 -9.42 4.40 -23.24
C LEU A 275 -9.14 4.43 -21.73
N GLN A 276 -8.66 5.56 -21.20
CA GLN A 276 -8.45 5.73 -19.76
C GLN A 276 -9.78 5.77 -19.01
N LEU A 277 -10.84 6.35 -19.59
CA LEU A 277 -12.18 6.29 -18.99
C LEU A 277 -12.71 4.85 -18.92
N LEU A 278 -12.55 4.08 -20.01
CA LEU A 278 -12.88 2.65 -20.02
C LEU A 278 -12.04 1.87 -19.00
N GLY A 279 -10.76 2.21 -18.86
CA GLY A 279 -9.86 1.60 -17.90
C GLY A 279 -10.27 1.85 -16.45
N ILE A 280 -10.70 3.07 -16.12
CA ILE A 280 -11.27 3.42 -14.82
C ILE A 280 -12.54 2.61 -14.56
N CYS A 281 -13.48 2.57 -15.50
CA CYS A 281 -14.73 1.80 -15.36
C CYS A 281 -14.46 0.31 -15.13
N SER A 282 -13.55 -0.29 -15.91
CA SER A 282 -13.17 -1.70 -15.78
C SER A 282 -12.52 -2.00 -14.43
N THR A 283 -11.61 -1.13 -13.98
CA THR A 283 -10.94 -1.28 -12.68
C THR A 283 -11.94 -1.20 -11.52
N VAL A 284 -12.82 -0.19 -11.53
CA VAL A 284 -13.84 -0.02 -10.49
C VAL A 284 -14.81 -1.20 -10.47
N ALA A 285 -15.27 -1.66 -11.64
CA ALA A 285 -16.14 -2.83 -11.74
C ALA A 285 -15.49 -4.09 -11.12
N GLY A 286 -14.19 -4.32 -11.42
CA GLY A 286 -13.43 -5.43 -10.83
C GLY A 286 -13.30 -5.34 -9.31
N VAL A 287 -13.01 -4.16 -8.77
CA VAL A 287 -12.91 -3.95 -7.30
C VAL A 287 -14.27 -4.10 -6.61
N VAL A 288 -15.36 -3.61 -7.22
CA VAL A 288 -16.72 -3.79 -6.69
C VAL A 288 -17.10 -5.27 -6.69
N ALA A 289 -16.82 -5.99 -7.78
CA ALA A 289 -17.04 -7.43 -7.87
C ALA A 289 -16.25 -8.19 -6.80
N TYR A 290 -14.96 -7.86 -6.62
CA TYR A 290 -14.13 -8.45 -5.56
C TYR A 290 -14.76 -8.23 -4.18
N THR A 291 -15.18 -7.00 -3.91
CA THR A 291 -15.76 -6.63 -2.61
C THR A 291 -17.06 -7.40 -2.35
N HIS A 292 -17.93 -7.52 -3.35
CA HIS A 292 -19.17 -8.28 -3.25
C HIS A 292 -18.90 -9.78 -3.00
N ILE A 293 -18.08 -10.42 -3.84
CA ILE A 293 -17.73 -11.84 -3.73
C ILE A 293 -17.10 -12.13 -2.37
N LYS A 294 -16.13 -11.30 -1.95
CA LYS A 294 -15.44 -11.49 -0.68
C LYS A 294 -16.40 -11.38 0.51
N ARG A 295 -17.33 -10.43 0.47
CA ARG A 295 -18.36 -10.25 1.50
C ARG A 295 -19.29 -11.46 1.57
N GLU A 296 -19.72 -11.96 0.42
CA GLU A 296 -20.56 -13.15 0.32
C GLU A 296 -19.85 -14.39 0.89
N GLU A 297 -18.58 -14.61 0.57
CA GLU A 297 -17.79 -15.71 1.14
C GLU A 297 -17.68 -15.64 2.67
N ILE A 298 -17.47 -14.44 3.22
CA ILE A 298 -17.40 -14.24 4.69
C ILE A 298 -18.78 -14.55 5.31
N ARG A 299 -19.86 -14.08 4.69
CA ARG A 299 -21.24 -14.35 5.12
C ARG A 299 -21.52 -15.86 5.10
N LEU A 300 -21.20 -16.56 4.02
CA LEU A 300 -21.43 -18.00 3.88
C LEU A 300 -20.64 -18.81 4.92
N LYS A 301 -19.41 -18.42 5.23
CA LYS A 301 -18.60 -19.06 6.29
C LYS A 301 -19.14 -18.82 7.71
N SER A 302 -19.94 -17.77 7.90
CA SER A 302 -20.54 -17.44 9.21
C SER A 302 -21.90 -18.12 9.44
N LEU A 303 -22.49 -18.74 8.43
CA LEU A 303 -23.77 -19.44 8.56
C LEU A 303 -23.58 -20.82 9.22
N PRO A 304 -24.51 -21.26 10.09
CA PRO A 304 -24.49 -22.61 10.63
C PRO A 304 -24.64 -23.65 9.51
N THR A 305 -23.90 -24.75 9.60
CA THR A 305 -23.76 -25.80 8.57
C THR A 305 -25.09 -26.35 8.03
N SER A 306 -26.17 -26.29 8.83
CA SER A 306 -27.52 -26.73 8.45
C SER A 306 -28.23 -25.85 7.40
N LEU A 307 -27.81 -24.60 7.19
CA LEU A 307 -28.39 -23.70 6.20
C LEU A 307 -27.65 -23.73 4.84
N VAL A 308 -26.40 -24.20 4.82
CA VAL A 308 -25.59 -24.27 3.60
C VAL A 308 -26.09 -25.37 2.65
N SER A 309 -26.61 -26.47 3.21
CA SER A 309 -27.17 -27.60 2.45
C SER A 309 -28.49 -27.30 1.75
N VAL A 310 -29.22 -26.25 2.16
CA VAL A 310 -30.51 -25.88 1.55
C VAL A 310 -30.28 -25.08 0.25
N ASN A 311 -29.26 -24.22 0.20
CA ASN A 311 -28.97 -23.41 -0.99
C ASN A 311 -28.25 -24.18 -2.11
N SER A 312 -27.52 -25.26 -1.82
CA SER A 312 -26.92 -26.10 -2.86
C SER A 312 -27.94 -26.90 -3.66
N SER A 313 -29.15 -27.09 -3.13
CA SER A 313 -30.23 -27.85 -3.75
C SER A 313 -30.99 -27.05 -4.81
N TYR A 314 -30.99 -25.71 -4.71
CA TYR A 314 -31.64 -24.82 -5.68
C TYR A 314 -30.74 -24.40 -6.85
N SER A 315 -29.43 -24.64 -6.78
CA SER A 315 -28.48 -24.35 -7.86
C SER A 315 -28.30 -25.53 -8.85
N LYS A 316 -28.97 -26.67 -8.60
CA LYS A 316 -28.86 -27.89 -9.41
C LYS A 316 -30.17 -28.31 -10.11
N SER A 317 -31.19 -27.47 -10.10
CA SER A 317 -32.43 -27.67 -10.87
C SER A 317 -32.51 -26.70 -12.05
#